data_AF-A0A915AER5-F1
#
_entry.id   AF-A0A915AER5-F1
#
_cell.length_a   1.000
_cell.length_b   1.000
_cell.length_c   1.000
_cell.angle_alpha   90.00
_cell.angle_beta   90.00
_cell.angle_gamma   90.00
#
_symmetry.space_group_name_H-M   'P 1'
#
loop_
_entity.id
_entity.type
_entity.pdbx_description
1 polymer ?
#
loop_
_entity_poly.entity_id
_entity_poly.type
_entity_poly.pdbx_seq_one_letter_code
_entity_poly.pdbx_strand_id
1 'polypeptide(L)'
;MTSFPVIISQICTEAQQLLSNLRDERVPAKLNAANIRRSTIEWAGRDGIDNVSHADYIKRFCNDFYESITQMVNKAVKKREKFRDSLFSEVLQHLSNALSVSDMFFGREDELKAAESYVHSKSKIPLVYYGENGCGKTSTLAKIAREIRNWYRNGEKPVIVLRFLGTSPDSSSIMPLLTNVCEQVGFFTHF
;
A
#
# COMPACT_ATOMS: atom_id res chain seq x y z
N MET A 1 9.21 -66.20 4.54
CA MET A 1 8.69 -64.90 4.06
C MET A 1 7.53 -64.50 4.96
N THR A 2 7.81 -63.65 5.94
CA THR A 2 6.83 -63.15 6.90
C THR A 2 6.07 -61.98 6.28
N SER A 3 4.84 -62.24 5.85
CA SER A 3 3.88 -61.20 5.50
C SER A 3 3.33 -60.58 6.79
N PHE A 4 3.73 -59.34 7.09
CA PHE A 4 3.07 -58.55 8.12
C PHE A 4 1.84 -57.85 7.52
N PRO A 5 0.62 -58.12 8.01
CA PRO A 5 -0.54 -57.34 7.62
C PRO A 5 -0.49 -55.98 8.33
N VAL A 6 -0.44 -54.89 7.57
CA VAL A 6 -0.55 -53.53 8.10
C VAL A 6 -2.01 -53.29 8.50
N ILE A 7 -2.29 -53.38 9.80
CA ILE A 7 -3.56 -52.98 10.39
C ILE A 7 -3.52 -51.45 10.57
N ILE A 8 -4.12 -50.69 9.65
CA ILE A 8 -4.42 -49.28 9.87
C ILE A 8 -5.75 -49.21 10.62
N SER A 9 -5.75 -49.27 11.95
CA SER A 9 -6.99 -49.15 12.73
C SER A 9 -6.86 -48.39 14.05
N GLN A 10 -5.89 -47.50 14.21
CA GLN A 10 -5.91 -46.54 15.31
C GLN A 10 -5.81 -45.13 14.78
N ILE A 11 -6.96 -44.47 14.71
CA ILE A 11 -7.07 -43.02 14.56
C ILE A 11 -6.40 -42.41 15.79
N CYS A 12 -5.34 -41.62 15.59
CA CYS A 12 -4.65 -40.95 16.69
C CYS A 12 -5.59 -39.91 17.34
N THR A 13 -6.03 -40.18 18.56
CA THR A 13 -6.99 -39.35 19.30
C THR A 13 -6.47 -37.92 19.50
N GLU A 14 -5.19 -37.78 19.82
CA GLU A 14 -4.53 -36.47 19.99
C GLU A 14 -4.56 -35.66 18.67
N ALA A 15 -4.25 -36.28 17.54
CA ALA A 15 -4.31 -35.62 16.24
C ALA A 15 -5.73 -35.17 15.87
N GLN A 16 -6.75 -35.96 16.21
CA GLN A 16 -8.15 -35.58 16.00
C GLN A 16 -8.58 -34.41 16.90
N GLN A 17 -8.12 -34.39 18.16
CA GLN A 17 -8.38 -33.28 19.09
C GLN A 17 -7.72 -31.97 18.61
N LEU A 18 -6.48 -32.05 18.14
CA LEU A 18 -5.78 -30.89 17.57
C LEU A 18 -6.46 -30.38 16.30
N LEU A 19 -6.92 -31.27 15.43
CA LEU A 19 -7.65 -30.91 14.22
C LEU A 19 -9.01 -30.27 14.53
N SER A 20 -9.78 -30.81 15.48
CA SER A 20 -11.06 -30.22 15.90
C SER A 20 -10.85 -28.84 16.52
N ASN A 21 -9.83 -28.68 17.38
CA ASN A 21 -9.51 -27.38 17.97
C ASN A 21 -9.13 -26.33 16.89
N LEU A 22 -8.32 -26.73 15.91
CA LEU A 22 -7.96 -25.84 14.80
C LEU A 22 -9.18 -25.44 13.97
N ARG A 23 -9.99 -26.42 13.55
CA ARG A 23 -11.16 -26.22 12.66
C ARG A 23 -12.28 -25.43 13.31
N ASP A 24 -12.58 -25.70 14.58
CA ASP A 24 -13.80 -25.22 15.22
C ASP A 24 -13.57 -24.05 16.19
N GLU A 25 -12.35 -23.86 16.71
CA GLU A 25 -12.04 -22.75 17.62
C GLU A 25 -11.07 -21.75 17.00
N ARG A 26 -9.86 -22.19 16.61
CA ARG A 26 -8.78 -21.26 16.23
C ARG A 26 -9.03 -20.55 14.90
N VAL A 27 -9.50 -21.28 13.88
CA VAL A 27 -9.77 -20.70 12.55
C VAL A 27 -10.98 -19.75 12.61
N PRO A 28 -12.13 -20.13 13.21
CA PRO A 28 -13.26 -19.20 13.38
C PRO A 28 -12.95 -17.99 14.26
N ALA A 29 -12.06 -18.10 15.24
CA ALA A 29 -11.65 -16.97 16.07
C ALA A 29 -10.78 -15.92 15.34
N LYS A 30 -10.16 -16.29 14.19
CA LYS A 30 -9.26 -15.40 13.43
C LYS A 30 -9.82 -14.96 12.08
N LEU A 31 -10.81 -15.67 11.54
CA LEU A 31 -11.44 -15.35 10.27
C LEU A 31 -12.86 -14.85 10.48
N ASN A 32 -13.28 -13.89 9.66
CA ASN A 32 -14.69 -13.49 9.61
C ASN A 32 -15.53 -14.68 9.13
N ALA A 33 -16.66 -14.94 9.79
CA ALA A 33 -17.61 -16.00 9.40
C ALA A 33 -18.02 -15.92 7.92
N ALA A 34 -18.08 -14.73 7.34
CA ALA A 34 -18.37 -14.53 5.91
C ALA A 34 -17.33 -15.15 4.97
N ASN A 35 -16.10 -15.40 5.44
CA ASN A 35 -15.00 -16.02 4.69
C ASN A 35 -14.84 -17.51 5.00
N ILE A 36 -15.74 -18.10 5.79
CA ILE A 36 -15.73 -19.52 6.11
C ILE A 36 -16.85 -20.19 5.33
N ARG A 37 -16.53 -21.29 4.65
CA ARG A 37 -17.49 -22.17 3.98
C ARG A 37 -17.36 -23.55 4.60
N ARG A 38 -18.49 -24.14 4.99
CA ARG A 38 -18.56 -25.49 5.54
C ARG A 38 -19.33 -26.36 4.57
N SER A 39 -18.75 -27.49 4.21
CA SER A 39 -19.36 -28.46 3.33
C SER A 39 -19.23 -29.84 3.97
N THR A 40 -20.31 -30.60 3.91
CA THR A 40 -20.31 -32.02 4.32
C THR A 40 -20.40 -32.85 3.06
N ILE A 41 -19.43 -33.72 2.86
CA ILE A 41 -19.35 -34.65 1.74
C ILE A 41 -19.08 -36.05 2.26
N GLU A 42 -19.56 -37.05 1.54
CA GLU A 42 -19.17 -38.43 1.81
C GLU A 42 -17.73 -38.65 1.36
N TRP A 43 -17.01 -39.57 2.00
CA TRP A 43 -15.62 -39.86 1.67
C TRP A 43 -15.57 -41.07 0.73
N ALA A 44 -15.07 -40.92 -0.49
CA ALA A 44 -14.95 -42.04 -1.43
C ALA A 44 -13.73 -42.92 -1.10
N GLY A 45 -13.98 -44.00 -0.36
CA GLY A 45 -13.00 -45.07 -0.15
C GLY A 45 -11.69 -44.60 0.47
N ARG A 46 -10.55 -45.03 -0.09
CA ARG A 46 -9.21 -44.63 0.41
C ARG A 46 -8.74 -43.28 -0.13
N ASP A 47 -9.19 -42.90 -1.32
CA ASP A 47 -8.66 -41.74 -2.06
C ASP A 47 -9.43 -40.44 -1.73
N GLY A 48 -10.59 -40.55 -1.08
CA GLY A 48 -11.32 -39.44 -0.50
C GLY A 48 -12.17 -38.68 -1.48
N ILE A 49 -11.64 -37.60 -2.06
CA ILE A 49 -12.39 -36.75 -3.00
C ILE A 49 -11.93 -37.06 -4.41
N ASP A 50 -12.85 -37.47 -5.27
CA ASP A 50 -12.60 -37.75 -6.69
C ASP A 50 -13.44 -36.86 -7.62
N ASN A 51 -12.94 -36.65 -8.84
CA ASN A 51 -13.56 -35.74 -9.81
C ASN A 51 -14.91 -36.22 -10.36
N VAL A 52 -15.26 -37.50 -10.19
CA VAL A 52 -16.47 -38.09 -10.78
C VAL A 52 -17.60 -38.07 -9.76
N SER A 53 -17.43 -38.67 -8.59
CA SER A 53 -18.49 -38.74 -7.58
C SER A 53 -18.70 -37.40 -6.86
N HIS A 54 -17.67 -36.54 -6.81
CA HIS A 54 -17.72 -35.22 -6.17
C HIS A 54 -17.77 -34.05 -7.16
N ALA A 55 -18.10 -34.30 -8.43
CA ALA A 55 -18.12 -33.27 -9.47
C ALA A 55 -18.93 -32.02 -9.06
N ASP A 56 -20.10 -32.22 -8.45
CA ASP A 56 -20.97 -31.12 -7.99
C ASP A 56 -20.40 -30.37 -6.78
N TYR A 57 -19.68 -31.05 -5.89
CA TYR A 57 -18.99 -30.40 -4.78
C TYR A 57 -17.84 -29.53 -5.29
N ILE A 58 -17.01 -30.08 -6.18
CA ILE A 58 -15.86 -29.38 -6.76
C ILE A 58 -16.33 -28.16 -7.55
N LYS A 59 -17.38 -28.30 -8.37
CA LYS A 59 -17.96 -27.18 -9.12
C LYS A 59 -18.45 -26.07 -8.19
N ARG A 60 -19.16 -26.40 -7.11
CA ARG A 60 -19.60 -25.43 -6.10
C ARG A 60 -18.42 -24.75 -5.41
N PHE A 61 -17.41 -25.51 -5.00
CA PHE A 61 -16.19 -24.98 -4.40
C PHE A 61 -15.49 -23.97 -5.33
N CYS A 62 -15.31 -24.31 -6.61
CA CYS A 62 -14.67 -23.43 -7.58
C CYS A 62 -15.48 -22.14 -7.79
N ASN A 63 -16.80 -22.24 -7.89
CA ASN A 63 -17.67 -21.07 -8.04
C ASN A 63 -17.61 -20.17 -6.80
N ASP A 64 -17.76 -20.75 -5.60
CA ASP A 64 -17.70 -20.02 -4.34
C ASP A 64 -16.36 -19.29 -4.17
N PHE A 65 -15.26 -19.97 -4.53
CA PHE A 65 -13.92 -19.39 -4.51
C PHE A 65 -13.80 -18.21 -5.48
N TYR A 66 -14.22 -18.41 -6.73
CA TYR A 66 -14.17 -17.38 -7.76
C TYR A 66 -14.99 -16.15 -7.38
N GLU A 67 -16.22 -16.34 -6.92
CA GLU A 67 -17.10 -15.25 -6.49
C GLU A 67 -16.52 -14.51 -5.28
N SER A 68 -16.02 -15.24 -4.28
CA SER A 68 -15.45 -14.65 -3.07
C SER A 68 -14.22 -13.80 -3.38
N ILE A 69 -13.28 -14.32 -4.19
CA ILE A 69 -12.09 -13.57 -4.61
C ILE A 69 -12.49 -12.35 -5.44
N THR A 70 -13.37 -12.52 -6.41
CA THR A 70 -13.86 -11.41 -7.26
C THR A 70 -14.51 -10.32 -6.42
N GLN A 71 -15.34 -10.69 -5.44
CA GLN A 71 -15.94 -9.73 -4.51
C GLN A 71 -14.91 -9.02 -3.64
N MET A 72 -13.89 -9.74 -3.14
CA MET A 72 -12.81 -9.14 -2.35
C MET A 72 -11.99 -8.14 -3.19
N VAL A 73 -11.65 -8.50 -4.43
CA VAL A 73 -10.96 -7.62 -5.39
C VAL A 73 -11.81 -6.39 -5.68
N ASN A 74 -13.09 -6.57 -6.00
CA ASN A 74 -14.02 -5.46 -6.27
C ASN A 74 -14.18 -4.55 -5.05
N LYS A 75 -14.25 -5.09 -3.83
CA LYS A 75 -14.26 -4.30 -2.59
C LYS A 75 -12.96 -3.52 -2.40
N ALA A 76 -11.81 -4.12 -2.69
CA ALA A 76 -10.51 -3.45 -2.61
C ALA A 76 -10.38 -2.32 -3.65
N VAL A 77 -10.81 -2.56 -4.89
CA VAL A 77 -10.85 -1.55 -5.96
C VAL A 77 -11.79 -0.42 -5.57
N LYS A 78 -13.03 -0.70 -5.13
CA LYS A 78 -13.98 0.33 -4.65
C LYS A 78 -13.47 1.09 -3.43
N LYS A 79 -12.75 0.44 -2.52
CA LYS A 79 -12.11 1.11 -1.38
C LYS A 79 -11.01 2.05 -1.87
N ARG A 80 -10.22 1.67 -2.88
CA ARG A 80 -9.26 2.55 -3.55
C ARG A 80 -9.95 3.68 -4.32
N GLU A 81 -11.11 3.42 -4.92
CA GLU A 81 -11.94 4.44 -5.55
C GLU A 81 -12.52 5.45 -4.55
N LYS A 82 -12.57 5.18 -3.25
CA LYS A 82 -12.92 6.22 -2.26
C LYS A 82 -11.79 7.21 -1.98
N PHE A 83 -10.56 6.91 -2.42
CA PHE A 83 -9.41 7.82 -2.40
C PHE A 83 -9.20 8.50 -3.77
N ARG A 84 -10.30 8.67 -4.54
CA ARG A 84 -10.37 8.88 -6.00
C ARG A 84 -9.77 10.14 -6.59
N ASP A 85 -9.06 10.95 -5.84
CA ASP A 85 -8.28 11.98 -6.49
C ASP A 85 -6.85 11.42 -6.63
N SER A 86 -6.56 10.86 -7.80
CA SER A 86 -5.21 10.37 -8.15
C SER A 86 -4.18 11.46 -7.90
N LEU A 87 -4.56 12.72 -8.15
CA LEU A 87 -3.81 13.89 -7.78
C LEU A 87 -3.55 13.97 -6.27
N PHE A 88 -4.59 13.82 -5.43
CA PHE A 88 -4.43 13.89 -3.98
C PHE A 88 -3.56 12.76 -3.44
N SER A 89 -3.72 11.55 -3.97
CA SER A 89 -2.89 10.40 -3.60
C SER A 89 -1.41 10.64 -3.96
N GLU A 90 -1.16 11.16 -5.16
CA GLU A 90 0.19 11.52 -5.63
C GLU A 90 0.81 12.63 -4.76
N VAL A 91 0.05 13.70 -4.48
CA VAL A 91 0.49 14.81 -3.63
C VAL A 91 0.80 14.31 -2.21
N LEU A 92 -0.07 13.48 -1.62
CA LEU A 92 0.17 12.90 -0.30
C LEU A 92 1.42 12.03 -0.26
N GLN A 93 1.70 11.26 -1.31
CA GLN A 93 2.92 10.46 -1.39
C GLN A 93 4.17 11.33 -1.38
N HIS A 94 4.21 12.41 -2.17
CA HIS A 94 5.35 13.35 -2.17
C HIS A 94 5.51 14.07 -0.84
N LEU A 95 4.41 14.48 -0.19
CA LEU A 95 4.46 15.11 1.13
C LEU A 95 4.94 14.12 2.20
N SER A 96 4.46 12.88 2.17
CA SER A 96 4.92 11.81 3.08
C SER A 96 6.41 11.54 2.90
N ASN A 97 6.91 11.50 1.67
CA ASN A 97 8.34 11.34 1.38
C ASN A 97 9.14 12.50 1.99
N ALA A 98 8.65 13.74 1.85
CA ALA A 98 9.31 14.90 2.40
C ALA A 98 9.40 14.87 3.93
N LEU A 99 8.33 14.46 4.61
CA LEU A 99 8.32 14.29 6.07
C LEU A 99 9.35 13.26 6.51
N SER A 100 9.30 12.06 5.94
CA SER A 100 10.23 10.97 6.25
C SER A 100 11.69 11.36 6.05
N VAL A 101 11.99 12.06 4.94
CA VAL A 101 13.35 12.52 4.63
C VAL A 101 13.79 13.65 5.57
N SER A 102 12.87 14.53 5.96
CA SER A 102 13.18 15.68 6.82
C SER A 102 13.39 15.29 8.29
N ASP A 103 12.79 14.21 8.77
CA ASP A 103 12.98 13.74 10.16
C ASP A 103 14.40 13.24 10.43
N MET A 104 15.11 12.80 9.38
CA MET A 104 16.49 12.35 9.45
C MET A 104 17.50 13.46 9.08
N PHE A 105 17.04 14.71 8.94
CA PHE A 105 17.86 15.82 8.47
C PHE A 105 18.59 16.51 9.63
N PHE A 106 19.91 16.66 9.52
CA PHE A 106 20.76 17.33 10.50
C PHE A 106 21.70 18.35 9.84
N GLY A 107 21.83 19.53 10.44
CA GLY A 107 22.74 20.60 10.00
C GLY A 107 22.26 21.40 8.78
N ARG A 108 23.20 21.97 8.02
CA ARG A 108 22.98 22.76 6.79
C ARG A 108 22.18 24.04 6.97
N GLU A 109 22.43 24.72 8.08
CA GLU A 109 21.75 25.99 8.41
C GLU A 109 22.07 27.10 7.40
N ASP A 110 23.27 27.10 6.82
CA ASP A 110 23.67 28.10 5.84
C ASP A 110 22.91 27.92 4.51
N GLU A 111 22.72 26.67 4.07
CA GLU A 111 21.92 26.36 2.89
C GLU A 111 20.43 26.65 3.09
N LEU A 112 19.91 26.43 4.29
CA LEU A 112 18.52 26.78 4.64
C LEU A 112 18.32 28.30 4.67
N LYS A 113 19.26 29.06 5.26
CA LYS A 113 19.24 30.53 5.23
C LYS A 113 19.35 31.09 3.82
N ALA A 114 20.17 30.48 2.98
CA ALA A 114 20.28 30.85 1.56
C ALA A 114 18.95 30.61 0.83
N ALA A 115 18.28 29.48 1.09
CA ALA A 115 16.94 29.19 0.54
C ALA A 115 15.89 30.20 1.03
N GLU A 116 15.87 30.50 2.33
CA GLU A 116 14.96 31.49 2.92
C GLU A 116 15.17 32.87 2.28
N SER A 117 16.43 33.29 2.14
CA SER A 117 16.79 34.55 1.49
C SER A 117 16.36 34.58 0.02
N TYR A 118 16.52 33.46 -0.69
CA TYR A 118 16.08 33.31 -2.08
C TYR A 118 14.56 33.41 -2.22
N VAL A 119 13.80 32.73 -1.37
CA VAL A 119 12.33 32.72 -1.38
C VAL A 119 11.76 34.12 -1.11
N HIS A 120 12.41 34.92 -0.26
CA HIS A 120 12.05 36.32 -0.01
C HIS A 120 12.57 37.32 -1.05
N SER A 121 13.42 36.86 -1.98
CA SER A 121 13.98 37.73 -3.02
C SER A 121 12.99 37.94 -4.18
N LYS A 122 13.25 38.96 -5.01
CA LYS A 122 12.52 39.18 -6.27
C LYS A 122 13.12 38.40 -7.46
N SER A 123 13.99 37.44 -7.20
CA SER A 123 14.66 36.66 -8.26
C SER A 123 13.65 35.83 -9.04
N LYS A 124 13.82 35.78 -10.37
CA LYS A 124 13.07 34.90 -11.27
C LYS A 124 13.92 33.74 -11.80
N ILE A 125 15.17 33.64 -11.35
CA ILE A 125 16.13 32.63 -11.79
C ILE A 125 15.99 31.42 -10.85
N PRO A 126 15.80 30.19 -11.38
CA PRO A 126 15.68 29.00 -10.54
C PRO A 126 16.89 28.79 -9.61
N LEU A 127 16.63 28.51 -8.33
CA LEU A 127 17.64 28.05 -7.40
C LEU A 127 17.95 26.57 -7.64
N VAL A 128 19.23 26.25 -7.88
CA VAL A 128 19.68 24.88 -8.15
C VAL A 128 20.70 24.45 -7.11
N TYR A 129 20.43 23.34 -6.43
CA TYR A 129 21.40 22.65 -5.59
C TYR A 129 22.20 21.65 -6.43
N TYR A 130 23.51 21.85 -6.52
CA TYR A 130 24.43 20.94 -7.23
C TYR A 130 25.43 20.32 -6.25
N GLY A 131 25.94 19.14 -6.60
CA GLY A 131 26.89 18.40 -5.79
C GLY A 131 26.81 16.90 -6.06
N GLU A 132 27.70 16.13 -5.44
CA GLU A 132 27.82 14.68 -5.66
C GLU A 132 26.55 13.90 -5.30
N ASN A 133 26.38 12.71 -5.89
CA ASN A 133 25.28 11.83 -5.53
C ASN A 133 25.33 11.45 -4.05
N GLY A 134 24.19 11.46 -3.37
CA GLY A 134 24.13 11.19 -1.94
C GLY A 134 24.54 12.35 -1.03
N CYS A 135 24.99 13.49 -1.56
CA CYS A 135 25.35 14.65 -0.73
C CYS A 135 24.15 15.39 -0.11
N GLY A 136 22.94 14.80 -0.06
CA GLY A 136 21.80 15.35 0.67
C GLY A 136 20.99 16.45 -0.02
N LYS A 137 21.17 16.72 -1.31
CA LYS A 137 20.41 17.75 -2.08
C LYS A 137 18.89 17.59 -1.92
N THR A 138 18.39 16.37 -2.17
CA THR A 138 16.98 16.02 -2.06
C THR A 138 16.47 16.21 -0.63
N SER A 139 17.30 15.87 0.37
CA SER A 139 16.96 16.05 1.77
C SER A 139 16.90 17.52 2.18
N THR A 140 17.79 18.35 1.65
CA THR A 140 17.74 19.81 1.82
C THR A 140 16.46 20.39 1.24
N LEU A 141 16.07 20.02 0.01
CA LEU A 141 14.81 20.47 -0.60
C LEU A 141 13.57 20.01 0.19
N ALA A 142 13.56 18.77 0.70
CA ALA A 142 12.50 18.27 1.55
C ALA A 142 12.37 19.09 2.84
N LYS A 143 13.50 19.41 3.47
CA LYS A 143 13.55 20.25 4.67
C LYS A 143 13.04 21.66 4.39
N ILE A 144 13.45 22.27 3.28
CA ILE A 144 12.94 23.58 2.84
C ILE A 144 11.41 23.55 2.71
N ALA A 145 10.86 22.55 2.02
CA ALA A 145 9.42 22.42 1.84
C ALA A 145 8.64 22.29 3.16
N ARG A 146 9.27 21.71 4.20
CA ARG A 146 8.70 21.64 5.55
C ARG A 146 8.77 22.97 6.30
N GLU A 147 9.88 23.69 6.19
CA GLU A 147 10.13 24.92 6.96
C GLU A 147 9.57 26.19 6.31
N ILE A 148 9.34 26.20 4.99
CA ILE A 148 9.01 27.43 4.24
C ILE A 148 7.80 28.19 4.80
N ARG A 149 6.81 27.50 5.38
CA ARG A 149 5.66 28.16 6.03
C ARG A 149 6.05 28.95 7.27
N ASN A 150 7.07 28.50 8.01
CA ASN A 150 7.57 29.17 9.21
C ASN A 150 8.36 30.45 8.89
N TRP A 151 8.84 30.58 7.65
CA TRP A 151 9.56 31.77 7.17
C TRP A 151 8.64 32.96 6.88
N TYR A 152 7.31 32.73 6.84
CA TYR A 152 6.31 33.78 6.66
C TYR A 152 5.56 34.02 7.98
N ARG A 153 5.76 35.21 8.57
CA ARG A 153 5.16 35.59 9.87
C ARG A 153 3.91 36.48 9.75
N ASN A 154 3.68 37.07 8.57
CA ASN A 154 2.69 38.14 8.36
C ASN A 154 1.34 37.65 7.82
N GLY A 155 0.97 36.39 8.07
CA GLY A 155 -0.28 35.80 7.58
C GLY A 155 -0.26 35.37 6.11
N GLU A 156 0.81 35.65 5.38
CA GLU A 156 1.08 35.06 4.07
C GLU A 156 1.24 33.55 4.20
N LYS A 157 0.53 32.80 3.34
CA LYS A 157 0.57 31.34 3.32
C LYS A 157 1.11 30.90 1.96
N PRO A 158 2.40 30.54 1.84
CA PRO A 158 2.94 30.08 0.58
C PRO A 158 2.27 28.77 0.17
N VAL A 159 1.91 28.68 -1.11
CA VAL A 159 1.47 27.44 -1.75
C VAL A 159 2.72 26.66 -2.15
N ILE A 160 2.76 25.39 -1.78
CA ILE A 160 3.92 24.52 -1.99
C ILE A 160 3.50 23.39 -2.92
N VAL A 161 4.17 23.29 -4.06
CA VAL A 161 4.06 22.16 -4.98
C VAL A 161 5.38 21.40 -4.95
N LEU A 162 5.35 20.18 -4.41
CA LEU A 162 6.54 19.36 -4.20
C LEU A 162 6.45 18.05 -5.00
N ARG A 163 7.50 17.70 -5.74
CA ARG A 163 7.58 16.47 -6.52
C ARG A 163 8.97 15.84 -6.40
N PHE A 164 9.00 14.56 -6.04
CA PHE A 164 10.19 13.72 -6.09
C PHE A 164 10.17 12.90 -7.38
N LEU A 165 11.10 13.18 -8.29
CA LEU A 165 11.16 12.51 -9.59
C LEU A 165 11.51 11.03 -9.43
N GLY A 166 10.80 10.17 -10.18
CA GLY A 166 11.03 8.72 -10.21
C GLY A 166 10.62 7.96 -8.95
N THR A 167 9.85 8.56 -8.05
CA THR A 167 9.37 7.91 -6.80
C THR A 167 7.93 7.40 -6.89
N SER A 168 7.21 7.78 -7.95
CA SER A 168 5.88 7.29 -8.32
C SER A 168 5.82 7.11 -9.85
N PRO A 169 4.89 6.29 -10.37
CA PRO A 169 4.69 6.17 -11.82
C PRO A 169 4.43 7.51 -12.52
N ASP A 170 3.66 8.40 -11.89
CA ASP A 170 3.30 9.71 -12.43
C ASP A 170 4.47 10.71 -12.37
N SER A 171 5.50 10.45 -11.54
CA SER A 171 6.73 11.23 -11.49
C SER A 171 7.92 10.61 -12.25
N SER A 172 7.70 9.46 -12.91
CA SER A 172 8.69 8.78 -13.75
C SER A 172 8.66 9.23 -15.21
N SER A 173 7.67 10.03 -15.64
CA SER A 173 7.56 10.56 -17.00
C SER A 173 7.15 12.03 -16.98
N ILE A 174 7.69 12.81 -17.92
CA ILE A 174 7.49 14.27 -17.95
C ILE A 174 6.04 14.70 -18.17
N MET A 175 5.32 14.01 -19.07
CA MET A 175 3.93 14.37 -19.43
C MET A 175 2.97 14.18 -18.25
N PRO A 176 2.91 13.01 -17.59
CA PRO A 176 2.08 12.83 -16.39
C PRO A 176 2.46 13.79 -15.25
N LEU A 177 3.77 14.00 -15.03
CA LEU A 177 4.26 14.89 -13.98
C LEU A 177 3.76 16.33 -14.17
N LEU A 178 3.93 16.89 -15.37
CA LEU A 178 3.49 18.26 -15.66
C LEU A 178 1.98 18.40 -15.59
N THR A 179 1.23 17.42 -16.10
CA THR A 179 -0.23 17.38 -16.00
C THR A 179 -0.67 17.46 -14.54
N ASN A 180 -0.09 16.61 -13.69
CA ASN A 180 -0.39 16.55 -12.27
C ASN A 180 0.00 17.84 -11.52
N VAL A 181 1.12 18.47 -11.89
CA VAL A 181 1.52 19.78 -11.33
C VAL A 181 0.52 20.87 -11.73
N CYS A 182 0.13 20.94 -13.01
CA CYS A 182 -0.85 21.91 -13.49
C CYS A 182 -2.23 21.73 -12.83
N GLU A 183 -2.70 20.49 -12.69
CA GLU A 183 -3.93 20.17 -11.96
C GLU A 183 -3.85 20.65 -10.51
N GLN A 184 -2.75 20.36 -9.79
CA GLN A 184 -2.57 20.82 -8.41
C GLN A 184 -2.60 22.35 -8.30
N VAL A 185 -1.94 23.05 -9.22
CA VAL A 185 -1.95 24.53 -9.25
C VAL A 185 -3.36 25.06 -9.49
N GLY A 186 -4.11 24.45 -10.42
CA GLY A 186 -5.50 24.80 -10.69
C GLY A 186 -6.39 24.71 -9.45
N PHE A 187 -6.22 23.67 -8.64
CA PHE A 187 -6.94 23.53 -7.36
C PHE A 187 -6.70 24.70 -6.39
N PHE A 188 -5.50 25.26 -6.36
CA PHE A 188 -5.19 26.39 -5.47
C PHE A 188 -5.75 27.73 -5.97
N THR A 189 -5.98 27.88 -7.28
CA THR A 189 -6.47 29.13 -7.88
C THR A 189 -7.99 29.28 -7.92
N HIS A 190 -8.74 28.22 -7.58
CA HIS A 190 -10.20 28.19 -7.61
C HIS A 190 -10.87 28.41 -6.23
N PHE A 191 -10.11 28.82 -5.22
CA PHE A 191 -10.57 29.28 -3.91
C PHE A 191 -10.13 30.72 -3.68
#